data_AF-R7V5M6-F1
#
_entry.id   AF-R7V5M6-F1
#
_cell.length_a   1.000
_cell.length_b   1.000
_cell.length_c   1.000
_cell.angle_alpha   90.00
_cell.angle_beta   90.00
_cell.angle_gamma   90.00
#
_symmetry.space_group_name_H-M   'P 1'
#
loop_
_entity.id
_entity.type
_entity.pdbx_description
1 polymer ?
#
loop_
_entity_poly.entity_id
_entity_poly.type
_entity_poly.pdbx_seq_one_letter_code
_entity_poly.pdbx_strand_id
1 'polypeptide(L)' 'GEGLTPYQGKERAYGKLKCPSCGRQWSSNNTHADTYQLCANCKTEVFPYKQVSNIKLHCK' A
#
# COMPACT_ATOMS: atom_id res chain seq x y z
N GLY A 1 0.50 -15.88 -2.71
CA GLY A 1 0.27 -15.12 -1.47
C GLY A 1 -1.20 -14.82 -1.42
N GLU A 2 -1.90 -15.34 -0.42
CA GLU A 2 -3.37 -15.36 -0.32
C GLU A 2 -3.95 -14.10 0.39
N GLY A 3 -3.18 -13.03 0.52
CA GLY A 3 -3.61 -11.81 1.20
C GLY A 3 -4.14 -10.73 0.27
N LEU A 4 -4.82 -9.73 0.85
CA LEU A 4 -5.43 -8.58 0.17
C LEU A 4 -4.39 -7.63 -0.44
N THR A 5 -3.13 -7.79 -0.06
CA THR A 5 -2.03 -6.94 -0.53
C THR A 5 -0.79 -7.74 -0.94
N PRO A 6 0.05 -7.21 -1.86
CA PRO A 6 1.22 -7.95 -2.36
C PRO A 6 2.29 -8.26 -1.30
N TYR A 7 2.39 -7.46 -0.24
CA TYR A 7 3.34 -7.68 0.85
C TYR A 7 2.64 -8.34 2.04
N GLN A 8 3.23 -9.42 2.54
CA GLN A 8 2.67 -10.26 3.61
C GLN A 8 3.62 -10.37 4.81
N GLY A 9 4.54 -9.41 4.97
CA GLY A 9 5.45 -9.35 6.11
C GLY A 9 4.88 -8.54 7.28
N LYS A 10 5.56 -8.62 8.44
CA LYS A 10 5.10 -8.02 9.70
C LYS A 10 5.46 -6.54 9.85
N GLU A 11 6.39 -6.04 9.04
CA GLU A 11 6.92 -4.68 9.18
C GLU A 11 6.21 -3.67 8.28
N ARG A 12 6.52 -2.38 8.48
CA ARG A 12 6.06 -1.33 7.57
C ARG A 12 6.66 -1.53 6.18
N ALA A 13 5.83 -1.33 5.17
CA ALA A 13 6.18 -1.34 3.77
C ALA A 13 5.89 0.01 3.13
N TYR A 14 6.69 0.36 2.12
CA TYR A 14 6.32 1.36 1.14
C TYR A 14 5.31 0.77 0.17
N GLY A 15 4.14 1.40 0.05
CA GLY A 15 3.07 0.99 -0.83
C GLY A 15 2.78 2.05 -1.89
N LYS A 16 2.43 1.59 -3.11
CA LYS A 16 1.79 2.41 -4.14
C LYS A 16 0.31 2.05 -4.21
N LEU A 17 -0.53 3.07 -4.21
CA LEU A 17 -1.99 2.96 -4.17
C LEU A 17 -2.60 3.62 -5.40
N LYS A 18 -3.71 3.05 -5.89
CA LYS A 18 -4.51 3.60 -6.97
C LYS A 18 -5.98 3.45 -6.59
N CYS A 19 -6.68 4.57 -6.42
CA CYS A 19 -8.10 4.55 -6.14
C CYS A 19 -8.87 3.97 -7.34
N PRO A 20 -9.69 2.92 -7.17
CA PRO A 20 -10.47 2.34 -8.26
C PRO A 20 -11.60 3.28 -8.72
N SER A 21 -12.11 4.14 -7.83
CA SER A 21 -13.24 5.03 -8.12
C SER A 21 -12.84 6.29 -8.89
N CYS A 22 -11.77 6.99 -8.48
CA CYS A 22 -11.33 8.24 -9.12
C CYS A 22 -9.99 8.15 -9.85
N GLY A 23 -9.32 7.00 -9.84
CA GLY A 23 -8.02 6.82 -10.50
C GLY A 23 -6.83 7.50 -9.82
N ARG A 24 -7.04 8.28 -8.74
CA ARG A 24 -5.97 8.97 -8.01
C ARG A 24 -4.90 7.98 -7.55
N GLN A 25 -3.64 8.34 -7.77
CA GLN A 25 -2.49 7.55 -7.34
C GLN A 25 -1.69 8.29 -6.27
N TRP A 26 -1.17 7.54 -5.31
CA TRP A 26 -0.26 8.06 -4.30
C TRP A 26 0.64 6.95 -3.77
N SER A 27 1.64 7.33 -2.99
CA SER A 27 2.53 6.39 -2.31
C SER A 27 2.66 6.72 -0.84
N SER A 28 2.89 5.71 -0.02
CA SER A 28 2.99 5.85 1.44
C SER A 28 4.04 4.90 2.01
N ASN A 29 4.90 5.40 2.91
CA ASN A 29 5.87 4.59 3.67
C ASN A 29 5.24 3.87 4.88
N ASN A 30 3.96 4.14 5.15
CA ASN A 30 3.22 3.61 6.30
C ASN A 30 2.09 2.69 5.82
N THR A 31 2.44 1.69 5.02
CA THR A 31 1.51 0.60 4.68
C THR A 31 1.92 -0.67 5.42
N HIS A 32 0.95 -1.51 5.75
CA HIS A 32 1.16 -2.84 6.34
C HIS A 32 0.51 -3.91 5.46
N ALA A 33 0.85 -5.18 5.69
CA ALA A 33 0.15 -6.30 5.07
C ALA A 33 -1.35 -6.21 5.37
N ASP A 34 -2.18 -6.42 4.34
CA ASP A 34 -3.63 -6.51 4.38
C ASP A 34 -4.35 -5.29 4.96
N THR A 35 -3.69 -4.13 4.90
CA THR A 35 -4.26 -2.84 5.31
C THR A 35 -4.57 -1.97 4.11
N TYR A 36 -5.67 -1.21 4.20
CA TYR A 36 -6.05 -0.20 3.23
C TYR A 36 -5.69 1.21 3.70
N GLN A 37 -5.72 2.17 2.77
CA GLN A 37 -5.79 3.58 3.11
C GLN A 37 -7.04 4.20 2.47
N LEU A 38 -7.59 5.22 3.12
CA LEU A 38 -8.74 5.95 2.59
C LEU A 38 -8.29 6.90 1.47
N CYS A 39 -8.97 6.84 0.33
CA CYS A 39 -8.80 7.85 -0.69
C CYS A 39 -9.20 9.24 -0.14
N ALA A 40 -8.31 10.23 -0.26
CA ALA A 40 -8.60 11.58 0.24
C ALA A 40 -9.86 12.20 -0.37
N ASN A 41 -10.15 11.88 -1.64
CA ASN A 41 -11.30 12.37 -2.39
C ASN A 41 -12.56 11.51 -2.17
N CYS A 42 -12.48 10.21 -2.48
CA CYS A 42 -13.65 9.32 -2.50
C CYS A 42 -14.02 8.74 -1.12
N LYS A 43 -13.11 8.80 -0.14
CA LYS A 43 -13.23 8.13 1.17
C LYS A 43 -13.47 6.62 1.08
N THR A 44 -13.12 6.00 -0.04
CA THR A 44 -13.17 4.55 -0.23
C THR A 44 -11.88 3.88 0.24
N GLU A 45 -11.99 2.63 0.64
CA GLU A 45 -10.86 1.78 1.01
C GLU A 45 -10.02 1.46 -0.24
N VAL A 46 -8.71 1.69 -0.17
CA VAL A 46 -7.78 1.42 -1.26
C VAL A 46 -6.62 0.59 -0.75
N PHE A 47 -6.51 -0.62 -1.27
CA PHE A 47 -5.38 -1.50 -1.00
C PHE A 47 -4.18 -1.14 -1.91
N PRO A 48 -2.95 -1.20 -1.39
CA PRO A 48 -1.76 -1.05 -2.21
C PRO A 48 -1.66 -2.12 -3.31
N TYR A 49 -1.43 -1.69 -4.56
CA TYR A 49 -1.23 -2.60 -5.69
C TYR A 49 0.24 -2.99 -5.87
N LYS A 50 1.17 -2.26 -5.22
CA LYS A 50 2.58 -2.63 -5.07
C LYS A 50 3.01 -2.29 -3.66
N GLN A 51 3.72 -3.21 -3.00
CA GLN A 51 4.34 -2.97 -1.70
C GLN A 51 5.75 -3.54 -1.66
N VAL A 52 6.66 -2.81 -1.02
CA VAL A 52 8.03 -3.25 -0.75
C VAL A 52 8.36 -2.97 0.71
N SER A 53 8.95 -3.95 1.40
CA SER A 53 9.44 -3.79 2.77
C SER A 53 10.40 -2.59 2.87
N ASN A 54 10.26 -1.74 3.89
CA ASN A 54 11.16 -0.60 4.09
C ASN A 54 12.64 -1.02 4.24
N ILE A 55 12.92 -2.22 4.75
CA ILE A 55 14.30 -2.78 4.81
C ILE A 55 14.95 -2.81 3.42
N LYS A 56 14.19 -3.13 2.36
CA LYS A 56 14.72 -3.16 0.99
C LYS A 56 15.01 -1.76 0.40
N LEU A 57 14.48 -0.70 1.01
CA LEU A 57 14.79 0.67 0.61
C LEU A 57 16.09 1.19 1.24
N HIS A 58 16.58 0.56 2.31
CA HIS A 58 17.81 0.96 3.01
C HIS A 58 19.05 0.14 2.66
N CYS A 59 18.93 -0.94 1.90
CA CYS A 59 20.08 -1.56 1.25
C CYS A 59 20.43 -0.79 -0.04
N LYS A 60 21.18 0.29 0.09
CA LYS A 60 21.98 0.90 -0.98
C LYS A 60 23.41 1.08 -0.49
#